data_AF-A0A9E5KHM0-F1
#
_entry.id   AF-A0A9E5KHM0-F1
#
_cell.length_a   1.000
_cell.length_b   1.000
_cell.length_c   1.000
_cell.angle_alpha   90.00
_cell.angle_beta   90.00
_cell.angle_gamma   90.00
#
_symmetry.space_group_name_H-M   'P 1'
#
loop_
_entity.id
_entity.type
_entity.pdbx_description
1 polymer ?
#
loop_
_entity_poly.entity_id
_entity_poly.type
_entity_poly.pdbx_seq_one_letter_code
_entity_poly.pdbx_strand_id
1 'polypeptide(L)'
;HNVNTRRFPSGIRALADYTHQHGMAFGLWCEIEALGRHAEAAKQHPAIVATRHSAPLGYVCLGSDAGWQWAYDTLDRLITDYAADWIKLDFNLDPGAGCDRTDHGHGAGDGLLCHYHGYYRLLQAIRDAHPDVVLENCSSGGLRIDLGLARQTHMAFLSDPDWPEHSLQLFWGAATMLAPDALLHWGFCEWGFADHPQQTFNPQSKDLTVSQLDYYTRIGMLRRFGFSQGLPTLLPWVADRYAQHITDYKNTIRRFVKYGVLHHQSNQPRRDGTLDRYAAFQYVLAESVESLLAVFRLPGAKPRRVIPVTAIEPELQYQLTWLGDNRVQIMAGADLVNGLYCDDLPEPGA
;
A
#
# COMPACT_ATOMS: atom_id res chain seq x y z
N HIS A 1 -21.30 -14.23 9.42
CA HIS A 1 -20.59 -13.09 10.04
C HIS A 1 -21.63 -12.22 10.75
N ASN A 2 -21.27 -11.53 11.83
CA ASN A 2 -22.19 -10.63 12.53
C ASN A 2 -21.86 -9.18 12.18
N VAL A 3 -22.87 -8.37 11.87
CA VAL A 3 -22.70 -6.94 11.66
C VAL A 3 -22.82 -6.21 13.00
N ASN A 4 -21.91 -5.25 13.24
CA ASN A 4 -22.07 -4.33 14.36
C ASN A 4 -23.17 -3.30 14.05
N THR A 5 -24.42 -3.67 14.33
CA THR A 5 -25.60 -2.81 14.07
C THR A 5 -25.65 -1.56 14.94
N ARG A 6 -24.86 -1.49 16.02
CA ARG A 6 -24.71 -0.25 16.79
C ARG A 6 -23.96 0.82 16.00
N ARG A 7 -22.93 0.44 15.23
CA ARG A 7 -22.17 1.35 14.35
C ARG A 7 -22.80 1.48 12.96
N PHE A 8 -23.38 0.38 12.46
CA PHE A 8 -24.00 0.30 11.15
C PHE A 8 -25.48 -0.12 11.28
N PRO A 9 -26.37 0.78 11.74
CA PRO A 9 -27.76 0.44 12.01
C PRO A 9 -28.53 -0.05 10.79
N SER A 10 -28.19 0.45 9.60
CA SER A 10 -28.76 -0.04 8.32
C SER A 10 -27.98 -1.20 7.70
N GLY A 11 -26.99 -1.76 8.41
CA GLY A 11 -26.10 -2.80 7.89
C GLY A 11 -24.97 -2.27 6.99
N ILE A 12 -24.02 -3.15 6.68
CA ILE A 12 -22.89 -2.83 5.79
C ILE A 12 -23.36 -2.69 4.33
N ARG A 13 -24.33 -3.49 3.90
CA ARG A 13 -24.86 -3.46 2.54
C ARG A 13 -25.38 -2.07 2.16
N ALA A 14 -26.12 -1.40 3.06
CA ALA A 14 -26.62 -0.05 2.82
C ALA A 14 -25.49 0.97 2.61
N LEU A 15 -24.35 0.80 3.28
CA LEU A 15 -23.17 1.63 3.07
C LEU A 15 -22.54 1.36 1.70
N ALA A 16 -22.39 0.09 1.33
CA ALA A 16 -21.87 -0.30 0.02
C ALA A 16 -22.74 0.25 -1.13
N ASP A 17 -24.06 0.05 -1.06
CA ASP A 17 -25.00 0.55 -2.07
C ASP A 17 -24.91 2.09 -2.19
N TYR A 18 -24.78 2.80 -1.06
CA TYR A 18 -24.58 4.25 -1.06
C TYR A 18 -23.26 4.65 -1.72
N THR A 19 -22.17 3.92 -1.44
CA THR A 19 -20.86 4.14 -2.08
C THR A 19 -20.93 3.93 -3.60
N HIS A 20 -21.57 2.85 -4.06
CA HIS A 20 -21.74 2.57 -5.48
C HIS A 20 -22.65 3.58 -6.19
N GLN A 21 -23.71 4.06 -5.55
CA GLN A 21 -24.57 5.13 -6.10
C GLN A 21 -23.79 6.42 -6.41
N HIS A 22 -22.65 6.63 -5.73
CA HIS A 22 -21.75 7.75 -5.97
C HIS A 22 -20.59 7.40 -6.93
N GLY A 23 -20.66 6.26 -7.63
CA GLY A 23 -19.67 5.85 -8.63
C GLY A 23 -18.32 5.42 -8.04
N MET A 24 -18.27 5.07 -6.76
CA MET A 24 -17.08 4.57 -6.09
C MET A 24 -17.17 3.07 -5.86
N ALA A 25 -16.03 2.38 -5.93
CA ALA A 25 -15.92 1.00 -5.47
C ALA A 25 -15.96 0.94 -3.94
N PHE A 26 -16.51 -0.13 -3.38
CA PHE A 26 -16.60 -0.37 -1.95
C PHE A 26 -15.63 -1.47 -1.51
N GLY A 27 -14.92 -1.26 -0.40
CA GLY A 27 -13.95 -2.20 0.11
C GLY A 27 -14.12 -2.54 1.59
N LEU A 28 -13.66 -3.73 1.98
CA LEU A 28 -13.70 -4.22 3.36
C LEU A 28 -12.31 -4.67 3.82
N TRP A 29 -11.99 -4.38 5.07
CA TRP A 29 -10.87 -4.98 5.77
C TRP A 29 -11.31 -6.29 6.43
N CYS A 30 -10.48 -7.33 6.32
CA CYS A 30 -10.75 -8.64 6.88
C CYS A 30 -9.45 -9.31 7.34
N GLU A 31 -9.38 -9.69 8.62
CA GLU A 31 -8.30 -10.55 9.14
C GLU A 31 -8.84 -11.99 9.26
N ILE A 32 -9.03 -12.65 8.11
CA ILE A 32 -9.74 -13.93 8.00
C ILE A 32 -9.05 -15.08 8.76
N GLU A 33 -7.73 -14.98 8.91
CA GLU A 33 -6.92 -15.97 9.59
C GLU A 33 -7.02 -15.87 11.12
N ALA A 34 -7.33 -14.69 11.68
CA ALA A 34 -7.26 -14.48 13.14
C ALA A 34 -8.54 -14.88 13.88
N LEU A 35 -8.34 -15.37 15.10
CA LEU A 35 -9.38 -15.72 16.07
C LEU A 35 -9.09 -15.06 17.41
N GLY A 36 -9.87 -14.03 17.74
CA GLY A 36 -9.82 -13.43 19.06
C GLY A 36 -10.21 -14.43 20.16
N ARG A 37 -9.66 -14.26 21.37
CA ARG A 37 -9.92 -15.14 22.55
C ARG A 37 -11.40 -15.34 22.92
N HIS A 38 -12.27 -14.42 22.50
CA HIS A 38 -13.71 -14.46 22.74
C HIS A 38 -14.53 -14.60 21.45
N ALA A 39 -13.88 -14.93 20.33
CA ALA A 39 -14.57 -15.11 19.05
C ALA A 39 -15.57 -16.26 19.16
N GLU A 40 -16.85 -15.98 18.88
CA GLU A 40 -17.88 -17.00 18.85
C GLU A 40 -17.60 -18.09 17.82
N ALA A 41 -16.89 -17.76 16.73
CA ALA A 41 -16.45 -18.71 15.72
C ALA A 41 -15.62 -19.86 16.33
N ALA A 42 -14.71 -19.57 17.28
CA ALA A 42 -13.90 -20.59 17.94
C ALA A 42 -14.74 -21.53 18.83
N LYS A 43 -15.83 -21.01 19.42
CA LYS A 43 -16.75 -21.80 20.25
C LYS A 43 -17.70 -22.65 19.42
N GLN A 44 -18.24 -22.08 18.34
CA GLN A 44 -19.21 -22.74 17.46
C GLN A 44 -18.54 -23.73 16.52
N HIS A 45 -17.28 -23.49 16.15
CA HIS A 45 -16.53 -24.30 15.20
C HIS A 45 -15.13 -24.68 15.76
N PRO A 46 -15.04 -25.47 16.84
CA PRO A 46 -13.76 -25.84 17.45
C PRO A 46 -12.83 -26.62 16.50
N ALA A 47 -13.37 -27.19 15.42
CA ALA A 47 -12.62 -27.88 14.39
C ALA A 47 -11.70 -26.95 13.59
N ILE A 48 -11.98 -25.64 13.50
CA ILE A 48 -11.16 -24.70 12.70
C ILE A 48 -9.94 -24.17 13.47
N VAL A 49 -9.96 -24.30 14.81
CA VAL A 49 -9.01 -23.62 15.70
C VAL A 49 -7.64 -24.27 15.61
N ALA A 50 -6.63 -23.49 15.24
CA ALA A 50 -5.23 -23.90 15.34
C ALA A 50 -4.80 -23.98 16.80
N THR A 51 -4.21 -25.11 17.19
CA THR A 51 -3.66 -25.29 18.53
C THR A 51 -2.23 -25.80 18.47
N ARG A 52 -1.46 -25.52 19.52
CA ARG A 52 -0.20 -26.19 19.81
C ARG A 52 -0.16 -26.62 21.27
N HIS A 53 0.22 -27.86 21.55
CA HIS A 53 0.21 -28.43 22.90
C HIS A 53 -1.16 -28.26 23.59
N SER A 54 -2.24 -28.44 22.82
CA SER A 54 -3.64 -28.22 23.24
C SER A 54 -4.02 -26.77 23.61
N ALA A 55 -3.13 -25.79 23.42
CA ALA A 55 -3.43 -24.38 23.62
C ALA A 55 -3.78 -23.69 22.29
N PRO A 56 -4.84 -22.86 22.22
CA PRO A 56 -5.16 -22.09 21.02
C PRO A 56 -4.03 -21.13 20.65
N LEU A 57 -3.69 -21.09 19.35
CA LEU A 57 -2.70 -20.14 18.80
C LEU A 57 -3.33 -18.82 18.36
N GLY A 58 -4.65 -18.70 18.44
CA GLY A 58 -5.37 -17.48 18.07
C GLY A 58 -5.62 -17.31 16.57
N TYR A 59 -5.48 -18.37 15.76
CA TYR A 59 -5.77 -18.33 14.32
C TYR A 59 -6.53 -19.57 13.84
N VAL A 60 -7.16 -19.46 12.66
CA VAL A 60 -7.82 -20.54 11.92
C VAL A 60 -6.78 -21.37 11.19
N CYS A 61 -6.72 -22.68 11.42
CA CYS A 61 -5.82 -23.54 10.64
C CYS A 61 -6.37 -23.74 9.23
N LEU A 62 -5.79 -23.05 8.25
CA LEU A 62 -6.18 -23.18 6.84
C LEU A 62 -5.65 -24.44 6.17
N GLY A 63 -4.76 -25.18 6.85
CA GLY A 63 -4.38 -26.53 6.45
C GLY A 63 -5.50 -27.55 6.66
N SER A 64 -6.48 -27.24 7.52
CA SER A 64 -7.66 -28.09 7.76
C SER A 64 -8.77 -27.80 6.76
N ASP A 65 -9.47 -28.85 6.30
CA ASP A 65 -10.62 -28.70 5.39
C ASP A 65 -11.74 -27.84 6.03
N ALA A 66 -11.98 -28.03 7.33
CA ALA A 66 -12.99 -27.27 8.05
C ALA A 66 -12.63 -25.77 8.15
N GLY A 67 -11.37 -25.45 8.46
CA GLY A 67 -10.89 -24.07 8.51
C GLY A 67 -10.88 -23.41 7.14
N TRP A 68 -10.47 -24.15 6.10
CA TRP A 68 -10.48 -23.68 4.72
C TRP A 68 -11.90 -23.35 4.25
N GLN A 69 -12.86 -24.27 4.43
CA GLN A 69 -14.24 -24.07 4.01
C GLN A 69 -14.89 -22.89 4.76
N TRP A 70 -14.67 -22.80 6.07
CA TRP A 70 -15.17 -21.69 6.88
C TRP A 70 -14.63 -20.33 6.39
N ALA A 71 -13.34 -20.28 6.03
CA ALA A 71 -12.71 -19.06 5.53
C ALA A 71 -13.26 -18.69 4.14
N TYR A 72 -13.41 -19.67 3.25
CA TYR A 72 -14.00 -19.48 1.93
C TYR A 72 -15.44 -18.94 2.03
N ASP A 73 -16.32 -19.62 2.76
CA ASP A 73 -17.72 -19.22 2.94
C ASP A 73 -17.85 -17.84 3.62
N THR A 74 -16.85 -17.45 4.39
CA THR A 74 -16.82 -16.13 5.02
C THR A 74 -16.45 -15.05 4.02
N LEU A 75 -15.37 -15.24 3.27
CA LEU A 75 -14.94 -14.27 2.25
C LEU A 75 -15.96 -14.17 1.10
N ASP A 76 -16.48 -15.29 0.63
CA ASP A 76 -17.53 -15.35 -0.39
C ASP A 76 -18.73 -14.49 0.02
N ARG A 77 -19.26 -14.70 1.23
CA ARG A 77 -20.37 -13.88 1.75
C ARG A 77 -20.02 -12.42 1.97
N LEU A 78 -18.79 -12.09 2.37
CA LEU A 78 -18.39 -10.68 2.47
C LEU A 78 -18.44 -10.00 1.10
N ILE A 79 -18.10 -10.72 0.03
CA ILE A 79 -18.16 -10.22 -1.34
C ILE A 79 -19.61 -10.17 -1.83
N THR A 80 -20.38 -11.26 -1.73
CA THR A 80 -21.73 -11.35 -2.29
C THR A 80 -22.75 -10.55 -1.52
N ASP A 81 -22.75 -10.64 -0.19
CA ASP A 81 -23.81 -10.04 0.63
C ASP A 81 -23.62 -8.51 0.71
N TYR A 82 -22.37 -8.05 0.70
CA TYR A 82 -22.02 -6.63 0.81
C TYR A 82 -21.54 -5.97 -0.47
N ALA A 83 -21.52 -6.69 -1.59
CA ALA A 83 -21.03 -6.19 -2.88
C ALA A 83 -19.64 -5.55 -2.77
N ALA A 84 -18.71 -6.22 -2.07
CA ALA A 84 -17.36 -5.70 -1.90
C ALA A 84 -16.54 -5.89 -3.19
N ASP A 85 -15.98 -4.80 -3.71
CA ASP A 85 -15.09 -4.79 -4.89
C ASP A 85 -13.61 -4.96 -4.49
N TRP A 86 -13.29 -4.74 -3.22
CA TRP A 86 -11.93 -4.80 -2.69
C TRP A 86 -11.93 -5.39 -1.28
N ILE A 87 -11.07 -6.40 -1.05
CA ILE A 87 -10.83 -6.96 0.27
C ILE A 87 -9.37 -6.73 0.66
N LYS A 88 -9.15 -6.02 1.77
CA LYS A 88 -7.85 -5.93 2.44
C LYS A 88 -7.72 -7.08 3.43
N LEU A 89 -6.88 -8.05 3.09
CA LEU A 89 -6.62 -9.24 3.89
C LEU A 89 -5.43 -8.99 4.80
N ASP A 90 -5.68 -8.90 6.10
CA ASP A 90 -4.66 -8.62 7.10
C ASP A 90 -4.27 -9.86 7.89
N PHE A 91 -3.14 -9.78 8.60
CA PHE A 91 -2.68 -10.78 9.55
C PHE A 91 -1.73 -10.17 10.59
N ASN A 92 -2.18 -10.06 11.84
CA ASN A 92 -1.50 -9.31 12.91
C ASN A 92 -1.06 -10.20 14.08
N LEU A 93 -0.84 -11.49 13.83
CA LEU A 93 -0.43 -12.47 14.83
C LEU A 93 0.94 -13.06 14.52
N ASP A 94 1.68 -13.44 15.57
CA ASP A 94 2.83 -14.34 15.45
C ASP A 94 2.34 -15.78 15.66
N PRO A 95 2.33 -16.63 14.62
CA PRO A 95 1.84 -18.00 14.73
C PRO A 95 2.83 -18.93 15.45
N GLY A 96 4.02 -18.44 15.82
CA GLY A 96 5.09 -19.23 16.41
C GLY A 96 5.46 -20.42 15.52
N ALA A 97 5.52 -21.62 16.09
CA ALA A 97 5.81 -22.84 15.34
C ALA A 97 4.57 -23.44 14.63
N GLY A 98 3.41 -22.79 14.69
CA GLY A 98 2.18 -23.23 14.05
C GLY A 98 1.48 -24.40 14.73
N CYS A 99 0.42 -24.86 14.06
CA CYS A 99 -0.51 -25.86 14.57
C CYS A 99 0.13 -27.27 14.61
N ASP A 100 -0.10 -28.03 15.68
CA ASP A 100 0.35 -29.43 15.83
C ASP A 100 -0.80 -30.45 15.78
N ARG A 101 -2.00 -30.01 15.37
CA ARG A 101 -3.20 -30.84 15.28
C ARG A 101 -3.11 -31.82 14.11
N THR A 102 -2.89 -33.09 14.42
CA THR A 102 -2.82 -34.14 13.39
C THR A 102 -4.18 -34.52 12.80
N ASP A 103 -5.28 -34.10 13.44
CA ASP A 103 -6.65 -34.23 12.90
C ASP A 103 -6.99 -33.14 11.86
N HIS A 104 -6.08 -32.21 11.58
CA HIS A 104 -6.23 -31.15 10.58
C HIS A 104 -5.69 -31.52 9.18
N GLY A 105 -5.36 -32.79 8.94
CA GLY A 105 -4.88 -33.24 7.63
C GLY A 105 -3.40 -32.93 7.36
N HIS A 106 -2.66 -32.50 8.38
CA HIS A 106 -1.22 -32.28 8.35
C HIS A 106 -0.55 -32.97 9.56
N GLY A 107 0.78 -33.11 9.52
CA GLY A 107 1.56 -33.64 10.64
C GLY A 107 1.72 -32.62 11.80
N ALA A 108 2.31 -33.06 12.91
CA ALA A 108 2.55 -32.20 14.07
C ALA A 108 3.65 -31.13 13.85
N GLY A 109 4.41 -31.22 12.76
CA GLY A 109 5.59 -30.39 12.48
C GLY A 109 5.51 -29.55 11.20
N ASP A 110 4.44 -29.67 10.42
CA ASP A 110 4.29 -29.01 9.10
C ASP A 110 3.05 -28.09 9.03
N GLY A 111 2.38 -27.82 10.16
CA GLY A 111 1.14 -27.04 10.20
C GLY A 111 1.25 -25.65 9.57
N LEU A 112 2.38 -24.94 9.73
CA LEU A 112 2.60 -23.65 9.04
C LEU A 112 2.64 -23.80 7.52
N LEU A 113 3.33 -24.83 7.02
CA LEU A 113 3.43 -25.07 5.58
C LEU A 113 2.06 -25.40 4.99
N CYS A 114 1.32 -26.28 5.66
CA CYS A 114 -0.04 -26.65 5.25
C CYS A 114 -1.00 -25.45 5.35
N HIS A 115 -0.84 -24.59 6.36
CA HIS A 115 -1.59 -23.33 6.46
C HIS A 115 -1.32 -22.41 5.27
N TYR A 116 -0.06 -22.17 4.90
CA TYR A 116 0.28 -21.34 3.73
C TYR A 116 -0.28 -21.93 2.42
N HIS A 117 -0.16 -23.25 2.21
CA HIS A 117 -0.76 -23.90 1.03
C HIS A 117 -2.29 -23.76 1.01
N GLY A 118 -2.93 -23.93 2.17
CA GLY A 118 -4.36 -23.71 2.35
C GLY A 118 -4.76 -22.26 2.05
N TYR A 119 -3.99 -21.29 2.52
CA TYR A 119 -4.21 -19.87 2.27
C TYR A 119 -4.04 -19.52 0.79
N TYR A 120 -3.00 -20.02 0.11
CA TYR A 120 -2.85 -19.82 -1.33
C TYR A 120 -4.01 -20.41 -2.12
N ARG A 121 -4.47 -21.62 -1.76
CA ARG A 121 -5.68 -22.22 -2.34
C ARG A 121 -6.93 -21.37 -2.10
N LEU A 122 -7.08 -20.82 -0.89
CA LEU A 122 -8.20 -19.95 -0.54
C LEU A 122 -8.22 -18.70 -1.42
N LEU A 123 -7.09 -18.00 -1.53
CA LEU A 123 -6.98 -16.80 -2.35
C LEU A 123 -7.25 -17.07 -3.83
N GLN A 124 -6.71 -18.18 -4.36
CA GLN A 124 -6.99 -18.59 -5.73
C GLN A 124 -8.48 -18.89 -5.94
N ALA A 125 -9.11 -19.65 -5.05
CA ALA A 125 -10.53 -19.99 -5.17
C ALA A 125 -11.43 -18.73 -5.13
N ILE A 126 -11.11 -17.75 -4.27
CA ILE A 126 -11.84 -16.48 -4.23
C ILE A 126 -11.66 -15.70 -5.52
N ARG A 127 -10.47 -15.67 -6.12
CA ARG A 127 -10.24 -15.03 -7.41
C ARG A 127 -10.97 -15.71 -8.56
N ASP A 128 -11.04 -17.03 -8.54
CA ASP A 128 -11.76 -17.80 -9.56
C ASP A 128 -13.28 -17.56 -9.46
N ALA A 129 -13.80 -17.48 -8.24
CA ALA A 129 -15.23 -17.21 -8.00
C ALA A 129 -15.61 -15.74 -8.21
N HIS A 130 -14.70 -14.80 -7.89
CA HIS A 130 -14.93 -13.35 -7.89
C HIS A 130 -13.82 -12.61 -8.66
N PRO A 131 -13.72 -12.79 -9.99
CA PRO A 131 -12.58 -12.31 -10.78
C PRO A 131 -12.42 -10.78 -10.82
N ASP A 132 -13.50 -10.04 -10.54
CA ASP A 132 -13.48 -8.58 -10.51
C ASP A 132 -13.09 -7.99 -9.14
N VAL A 133 -12.95 -8.84 -8.11
CA VAL A 133 -12.59 -8.39 -6.75
C VAL A 133 -11.08 -8.22 -6.60
N VAL A 134 -10.69 -7.05 -6.14
CA VAL A 134 -9.30 -6.74 -5.80
C VAL A 134 -8.97 -7.31 -4.43
N LEU A 135 -7.98 -8.18 -4.36
CA LEU A 135 -7.37 -8.63 -3.11
C LEU A 135 -6.10 -7.84 -2.80
N GLU A 136 -6.05 -7.21 -1.61
CA GLU A 136 -4.86 -6.58 -1.05
C GLU A 136 -4.27 -7.45 0.07
N ASN A 137 -2.95 -7.65 0.01
CA ASN A 137 -2.19 -8.32 1.07
C ASN A 137 -1.73 -7.31 2.12
N CYS A 138 -1.94 -7.63 3.38
CA CYS A 138 -1.48 -6.87 4.54
C CYS A 138 -1.09 -7.85 5.66
N SER A 139 -0.08 -7.49 6.43
CA SER A 139 0.28 -8.16 7.68
C SER A 139 1.03 -7.15 8.52
N SER A 140 0.30 -6.42 9.38
CA SER A 140 0.80 -5.26 10.13
C SER A 140 1.65 -4.34 9.24
N GLY A 141 1.10 -3.95 8.10
CA GLY A 141 1.87 -3.44 6.98
C GLY A 141 2.42 -4.56 6.10
N GLY A 142 3.75 -4.56 5.92
CA GLY A 142 4.43 -5.40 4.94
C GLY A 142 5.17 -6.62 5.51
N LEU A 143 4.79 -7.15 6.67
CA LEU A 143 5.51 -8.29 7.29
C LEU A 143 5.38 -9.61 6.52
N ARG A 144 4.47 -9.66 5.54
CA ARG A 144 4.21 -10.82 4.70
C ARG A 144 4.21 -10.48 3.20
N ILE A 145 5.19 -9.70 2.74
CA ILE A 145 5.39 -9.41 1.31
C ILE A 145 6.40 -10.41 0.74
N ASP A 146 5.88 -11.42 0.04
CA ASP A 146 6.67 -12.43 -0.66
C ASP A 146 6.09 -12.75 -2.05
N LEU A 147 6.88 -13.43 -2.89
CA LEU A 147 6.49 -13.76 -4.25
C LEU A 147 5.36 -14.81 -4.33
N GLY A 148 5.17 -15.62 -3.28
CA GLY A 148 4.06 -16.56 -3.19
C GLY A 148 2.73 -15.81 -3.08
N LEU A 149 2.63 -14.87 -2.14
CA LEU A 149 1.44 -14.01 -1.99
C LEU A 149 1.28 -13.02 -3.13
N ALA A 150 2.35 -12.46 -3.67
CA ALA A 150 2.27 -11.53 -4.81
C ALA A 150 1.66 -12.17 -6.07
N ARG A 151 1.71 -13.51 -6.20
CA ARG A 151 0.99 -14.24 -7.26
C ARG A 151 -0.50 -14.32 -7.01
N GLN A 152 -0.91 -14.26 -5.74
CA GLN A 152 -2.28 -14.44 -5.28
C GLN A 152 -3.03 -13.13 -5.07
N THR A 153 -2.36 -12.02 -4.79
CA THR A 153 -3.00 -10.71 -4.56
C THR A 153 -2.65 -9.69 -5.65
N HIS A 154 -3.40 -8.59 -5.71
CA HIS A 154 -3.23 -7.53 -6.71
C HIS A 154 -2.27 -6.44 -6.25
N MET A 155 -2.17 -6.25 -4.93
CA MET A 155 -1.28 -5.27 -4.32
C MET A 155 -0.95 -5.67 -2.88
N ALA A 156 0.12 -5.09 -2.34
CA ALA A 156 0.50 -5.25 -0.94
C ALA A 156 0.65 -3.88 -0.25
N PHE A 157 0.15 -3.78 0.97
CA PHE A 157 0.34 -2.61 1.82
C PHE A 157 1.74 -2.63 2.42
N LEU A 158 2.55 -1.60 2.15
CA LEU A 158 3.98 -1.63 2.47
C LEU A 158 4.27 -1.58 3.98
N SER A 159 3.53 -0.77 4.72
CA SER A 159 3.85 -0.45 6.11
C SER A 159 2.71 0.33 6.76
N ASP A 160 2.52 0.15 8.07
CA ASP A 160 1.65 0.99 8.88
C ASP A 160 2.28 2.38 9.15
N PRO A 161 3.56 2.47 9.58
CA PRO A 161 4.22 3.77 9.63
C PRO A 161 4.47 4.34 8.23
N ASP A 162 4.24 5.64 8.09
CA ASP A 162 4.11 6.31 6.80
C ASP A 162 4.82 7.68 6.73
N TRP A 163 5.66 8.02 7.70
CA TRP A 163 6.45 9.25 7.63
C TRP A 163 7.43 9.22 6.44
N PRO A 164 7.83 10.38 5.91
CA PRO A 164 8.42 10.47 4.57
C PRO A 164 9.69 9.64 4.37
N GLU A 165 10.64 9.76 5.29
CA GLU A 165 11.93 9.07 5.21
C GLU A 165 11.76 7.56 5.23
N HIS A 166 10.82 7.06 6.03
CA HIS A 166 10.49 5.65 6.10
C HIS A 166 9.79 5.16 4.84
N SER A 167 8.80 5.91 4.38
CA SER A 167 8.07 5.64 3.15
C SER A 167 8.99 5.58 1.93
N LEU A 168 9.95 6.51 1.82
CA LEU A 168 10.95 6.54 0.75
C LEU A 168 11.97 5.41 0.84
N GLN A 169 12.49 5.10 2.04
CA GLN A 169 13.41 3.97 2.21
C GLN A 169 12.75 2.64 1.85
N LEU A 170 11.51 2.44 2.32
CA LEU A 170 10.71 1.25 2.04
C LEU A 170 10.42 1.11 0.55
N PHE A 171 9.95 2.19 -0.09
CA PHE A 171 9.65 2.17 -1.51
C PHE A 171 10.89 1.83 -2.34
N TRP A 172 12.04 2.44 -2.03
CA TRP A 172 13.32 2.12 -2.69
C TRP A 172 13.62 0.61 -2.59
N GLY A 173 13.48 0.01 -1.40
CA GLY A 173 13.74 -1.42 -1.21
C GLY A 173 12.72 -2.32 -1.90
N ALA A 174 11.43 -2.09 -1.64
CA ALA A 174 10.34 -2.90 -2.16
C ALA A 174 10.29 -2.90 -3.69
N ALA A 175 10.58 -1.75 -4.32
CA ALA A 175 10.57 -1.62 -5.77
C ALA A 175 11.75 -2.31 -6.48
N THR A 176 12.70 -2.89 -5.74
CA THR A 176 13.70 -3.82 -6.29
C THR A 176 13.16 -5.24 -6.46
N MET A 177 12.05 -5.57 -5.79
CA MET A 177 11.45 -6.91 -5.79
C MET A 177 10.12 -6.96 -6.54
N LEU A 178 9.28 -5.92 -6.40
CA LEU A 178 7.95 -5.85 -6.98
C LEU A 178 7.79 -4.58 -7.82
N ALA A 179 6.98 -4.66 -8.87
CA ALA A 179 6.63 -3.50 -9.67
C ALA A 179 5.91 -2.45 -8.80
N PRO A 180 6.12 -1.13 -9.05
CA PRO A 180 5.50 -0.07 -8.27
C PRO A 180 3.97 -0.12 -8.24
N ASP A 181 3.32 -0.68 -9.26
CA ASP A 181 1.87 -0.85 -9.28
C ASP A 181 1.39 -2.00 -8.38
N ALA A 182 2.25 -2.93 -7.96
CA ALA A 182 1.90 -3.94 -6.95
C ALA A 182 2.05 -3.39 -5.51
N LEU A 183 2.57 -2.18 -5.34
CA LEU A 183 2.85 -1.58 -4.05
C LEU A 183 1.80 -0.52 -3.70
N LEU A 184 1.22 -0.62 -2.51
CA LEU A 184 0.31 0.37 -1.94
C LEU A 184 0.91 0.94 -0.66
N HIS A 185 0.83 2.26 -0.50
CA HIS A 185 1.05 2.92 0.77
C HIS A 185 0.37 4.28 0.72
N TRP A 186 -0.01 4.81 1.87
CA TRP A 186 -0.75 6.06 1.94
C TRP A 186 0.20 7.24 2.15
N GLY A 187 -0.27 8.45 1.83
CA GLY A 187 0.50 9.67 2.09
C GLY A 187 0.53 10.04 3.57
N PHE A 188 -0.54 9.69 4.29
CA PHE A 188 -0.71 9.92 5.72
C PHE A 188 -1.89 9.09 6.28
N CYS A 189 -1.73 8.58 7.50
CA CYS A 189 -2.69 7.84 8.29
C CYS A 189 -2.94 8.55 9.63
N GLU A 190 -4.15 9.09 9.80
CA GLU A 190 -4.57 9.84 10.98
C GLU A 190 -4.47 9.04 12.29
N TRP A 191 -4.64 7.72 12.21
CA TRP A 191 -4.61 6.84 13.39
C TRP A 191 -3.20 6.45 13.84
N GLY A 192 -2.16 6.64 13.01
CA GLY A 192 -0.77 6.32 13.34
C GLY A 192 -0.03 7.41 14.12
N PHE A 193 -0.66 8.55 14.38
CA PHE A 193 -0.01 9.73 14.95
C PHE A 193 0.53 9.53 16.37
N ALA A 194 -0.18 8.72 17.18
CA ALA A 194 0.16 8.55 18.59
C ALA A 194 1.30 7.55 18.81
N ASP A 195 1.51 6.61 17.88
CA ASP A 195 2.39 5.45 18.08
C ASP A 195 3.77 5.60 17.43
N HIS A 196 3.98 6.67 16.63
CA HIS A 196 5.20 6.88 15.85
C HIS A 196 5.76 8.31 16.04
N PRO A 197 6.76 8.51 16.92
CA PRO A 197 7.32 9.84 17.22
C PRO A 197 7.85 10.63 16.01
N GLN A 198 8.22 9.93 14.93
CA GLN A 198 8.68 10.53 13.68
C GLN A 198 7.55 11.00 12.77
N GLN A 199 6.30 10.60 13.03
CA GLN A 199 5.14 11.06 12.30
C GLN A 199 4.65 12.38 12.90
N THR A 200 5.02 13.49 12.27
CA THR A 200 4.73 14.85 12.76
C THR A 200 3.78 15.63 11.85
N PHE A 201 3.27 15.03 10.78
CA PHE A 201 2.42 15.69 9.80
C PHE A 201 0.96 15.80 10.22
N ASN A 202 0.51 16.99 10.58
CA ASN A 202 -0.90 17.21 10.91
C ASN A 202 -1.62 17.93 9.76
N PRO A 203 -2.48 17.24 8.97
CA PRO A 203 -3.23 17.86 7.88
C PRO A 203 -4.31 18.86 8.34
N GLN A 204 -4.62 18.89 9.65
CA GLN A 204 -5.55 19.85 10.26
C GLN A 204 -4.83 21.04 10.91
N SER A 205 -3.49 21.09 10.88
CA SER A 205 -2.72 22.21 11.41
C SER A 205 -3.03 23.49 10.64
N LYS A 206 -3.20 24.61 11.35
CA LYS A 206 -3.37 25.93 10.75
C LYS A 206 -2.08 26.46 10.13
N ASP A 207 -0.94 25.94 10.59
CA ASP A 207 0.39 26.31 10.11
C ASP A 207 0.86 25.39 8.97
N LEU A 208 -0.01 24.49 8.50
CA LEU A 208 0.29 23.60 7.39
C LEU A 208 0.54 24.40 6.11
N THR A 209 1.68 24.14 5.48
CA THR A 209 2.02 24.77 4.19
C THR A 209 1.65 23.87 3.02
N VAL A 210 1.48 24.47 1.83
CA VAL A 210 1.27 23.71 0.58
C VAL A 210 2.45 22.79 0.29
N SER A 211 3.69 23.26 0.52
CA SER A 211 4.91 22.47 0.33
C SER A 211 4.94 21.22 1.20
N GLN A 212 4.54 21.34 2.48
CA GLN A 212 4.45 20.20 3.39
C GLN A 212 3.40 19.18 2.91
N LEU A 213 2.18 19.63 2.57
CA LEU A 213 1.13 18.77 2.06
C LEU A 213 1.53 18.03 0.77
N ASP A 214 2.13 18.77 -0.18
CA ASP A 214 2.62 18.23 -1.44
C ASP A 214 3.71 17.19 -1.23
N TYR A 215 4.64 17.45 -0.31
CA TYR A 215 5.75 16.56 -0.03
C TYR A 215 5.25 15.18 0.45
N TYR A 216 4.36 15.16 1.44
CA TYR A 216 3.78 13.91 1.96
C TYR A 216 2.94 13.17 0.90
N THR A 217 2.08 13.91 0.20
CA THR A 217 1.16 13.31 -0.79
C THR A 217 1.91 12.71 -1.97
N ARG A 218 2.92 13.41 -2.50
CA ARG A 218 3.67 12.98 -3.69
C ARG A 218 4.55 11.76 -3.44
N ILE A 219 4.97 11.50 -2.21
CA ILE A 219 5.68 10.26 -1.85
C ILE A 219 4.77 9.05 -1.99
N GLY A 220 3.49 9.18 -1.62
CA GLY A 220 2.48 8.15 -1.88
C GLY A 220 2.27 7.91 -3.38
N MET A 221 2.25 8.98 -4.17
CA MET A 221 2.00 8.96 -5.63
C MET A 221 3.10 8.26 -6.45
N LEU A 222 4.22 7.84 -5.85
CA LEU A 222 5.22 6.97 -6.50
C LEU A 222 4.65 5.57 -6.83
N ARG A 223 3.51 5.19 -6.27
CA ARG A 223 2.94 3.85 -6.39
C ARG A 223 1.43 3.93 -6.35
N ARG A 224 0.70 2.83 -6.14
CA ARG A 224 -0.72 2.96 -5.79
C ARG A 224 -0.81 3.74 -4.49
N PHE A 225 -1.70 4.73 -4.45
CA PHE A 225 -1.80 5.62 -3.31
C PHE A 225 -3.26 5.87 -2.94
N GLY A 226 -3.44 6.28 -1.68
CA GLY A 226 -4.73 6.61 -1.10
C GLY A 226 -4.55 7.52 0.11
N PHE A 227 -5.67 7.85 0.74
CA PHE A 227 -5.74 8.70 1.92
C PHE A 227 -6.39 7.95 3.07
N SER A 228 -5.85 8.10 4.28
CA SER A 228 -6.43 7.53 5.50
C SER A 228 -6.58 8.62 6.56
N GLN A 229 -7.58 9.45 6.35
CA GLN A 229 -7.89 10.60 7.20
C GLN A 229 -9.38 10.91 7.10
N GLY A 230 -9.93 11.58 8.11
CA GLY A 230 -11.28 12.13 8.07
C GLY A 230 -11.46 13.14 6.94
N LEU A 231 -11.90 12.69 5.76
CA LEU A 231 -12.16 13.58 4.62
C LEU A 231 -13.17 14.72 4.93
N PRO A 232 -14.25 14.49 5.73
CA PRO A 232 -15.19 15.57 6.06
C PRO A 232 -14.62 16.69 6.94
N THR A 233 -13.47 16.47 7.59
CA THR A 233 -12.86 17.45 8.51
C THR A 233 -11.65 18.18 7.92
N LEU A 234 -11.37 17.98 6.62
CA LEU A 234 -10.28 18.66 5.94
C LEU A 234 -10.52 20.17 5.85
N LEU A 235 -9.43 20.95 5.94
CA LEU A 235 -9.47 22.36 5.56
C LEU A 235 -9.84 22.48 4.06
N PRO A 236 -10.66 23.45 3.64
CA PRO A 236 -11.11 23.55 2.25
C PRO A 236 -9.97 23.56 1.22
N TRP A 237 -8.89 24.32 1.49
CA TRP A 237 -7.74 24.38 0.59
C TRP A 237 -6.97 23.05 0.51
N VAL A 238 -6.98 22.24 1.58
CA VAL A 238 -6.36 20.89 1.60
C VAL A 238 -7.18 19.94 0.72
N ALA A 239 -8.51 20.01 0.81
CA ALA A 239 -9.40 19.23 -0.05
C ALA A 239 -9.19 19.59 -1.54
N ASP A 240 -9.11 20.88 -1.87
CA ASP A 240 -8.82 21.34 -3.23
C ASP A 240 -7.45 20.85 -3.71
N ARG A 241 -6.43 20.89 -2.84
CA ARG A 241 -5.08 20.43 -3.18
C ARG A 241 -5.03 18.92 -3.39
N TYR A 242 -5.75 18.12 -2.60
CA TYR A 242 -5.90 16.68 -2.86
C TYR A 242 -6.62 16.39 -4.16
N ALA A 243 -7.67 17.15 -4.51
CA ALA A 243 -8.35 17.01 -5.79
C ALA A 243 -7.41 17.25 -6.97
N GLN A 244 -6.50 18.24 -6.86
CA GLN A 244 -5.44 18.46 -7.84
C GLN A 244 -4.48 17.26 -7.92
N HIS A 245 -3.96 16.76 -6.80
CA HIS A 245 -3.06 15.60 -6.79
C HIS A 245 -3.71 14.34 -7.38
N ILE A 246 -5.00 14.12 -7.10
CA ILE A 246 -5.78 13.02 -7.70
C ILE A 246 -5.86 13.19 -9.22
N THR A 247 -6.06 14.42 -9.70
CA THR A 247 -6.12 14.73 -11.13
C THR A 247 -4.77 14.48 -11.80
N ASP A 248 -3.68 15.01 -11.22
CA ASP A 248 -2.31 14.83 -11.70
C ASP A 248 -1.94 13.34 -11.73
N TYR A 249 -2.35 12.59 -10.70
CA TYR A 249 -2.12 11.17 -10.65
C TYR A 249 -2.87 10.43 -11.76
N LYS A 250 -4.18 10.66 -11.90
CA LYS A 250 -5.01 9.93 -12.86
C LYS A 250 -4.64 10.24 -14.31
N ASN A 251 -4.28 11.49 -14.60
CA ASN A 251 -4.02 11.98 -15.95
C ASN A 251 -2.57 11.77 -16.38
N THR A 252 -1.62 11.86 -15.45
CA THR A 252 -0.19 11.84 -15.78
C THR A 252 0.56 10.71 -15.10
N ILE A 253 0.57 10.64 -13.77
CA ILE A 253 1.52 9.77 -13.04
C ILE A 253 1.16 8.28 -13.13
N ARG A 254 -0.14 7.94 -13.07
CA ARG A 254 -0.62 6.56 -12.98
C ARG A 254 -0.13 5.69 -14.14
N ARG A 255 -0.01 6.23 -15.36
CA ARG A 255 0.48 5.46 -16.51
C ARG A 255 1.96 5.08 -16.32
N PHE A 256 2.76 5.94 -15.72
CA PHE A 256 4.16 5.66 -15.39
C PHE A 256 4.27 4.63 -14.27
N VAL A 257 3.45 4.76 -13.22
CA VAL A 257 3.39 3.77 -12.13
C VAL A 257 3.00 2.39 -12.66
N LYS A 258 2.05 2.33 -13.60
CA LYS A 258 1.50 1.07 -14.12
C LYS A 258 2.36 0.41 -15.21
N TYR A 259 2.97 1.21 -16.08
CA TYR A 259 3.61 0.70 -17.31
C TYR A 259 5.08 1.11 -17.44
N GLY A 260 5.59 1.97 -16.56
CA GLY A 260 6.96 2.45 -16.61
C GLY A 260 7.94 1.50 -15.92
N VAL A 261 9.14 1.41 -16.47
CA VAL A 261 10.29 0.80 -15.80
C VAL A 261 10.85 1.81 -14.80
N LEU A 262 10.94 1.40 -13.54
CA LEU A 262 11.51 2.23 -12.48
C LEU A 262 13.04 2.13 -12.46
N HIS A 263 13.70 3.28 -12.46
CA HIS A 263 15.12 3.44 -12.24
C HIS A 263 15.38 4.26 -10.97
N HIS A 264 16.23 3.73 -10.09
CA HIS A 264 16.71 4.45 -8.93
C HIS A 264 17.82 5.43 -9.35
N GLN A 265 17.57 6.74 -9.18
CA GLN A 265 18.52 7.80 -9.54
C GLN A 265 19.33 8.31 -8.34
N SER A 266 19.11 7.70 -7.17
CA SER A 266 19.87 7.94 -5.95
C SER A 266 20.17 6.61 -5.26
N ASN A 267 21.17 6.63 -4.37
CA ASN A 267 21.35 5.54 -3.43
C ASN A 267 20.15 5.50 -2.46
N GLN A 268 19.99 4.40 -1.74
CA GLN A 268 18.89 4.25 -0.79
C GLN A 268 18.95 5.35 0.28
N PRO A 269 17.84 6.05 0.55
CA PRO A 269 17.76 7.01 1.63
C PRO A 269 17.55 6.29 2.97
N ARG A 270 18.61 6.06 3.75
CA ARG A 270 18.47 5.30 5.00
C ARG A 270 17.95 6.19 6.15
N ARG A 271 17.02 5.63 6.93
CA ARG A 271 16.41 6.21 8.15
C ARG A 271 17.39 6.57 9.26
N ASP A 272 18.58 5.98 9.25
CA ASP A 272 19.66 6.29 10.20
C ASP A 272 20.50 7.50 9.77
N GLY A 273 20.10 8.19 8.70
CA GLY A 273 20.82 9.34 8.17
C GLY A 273 22.04 8.97 7.32
N THR A 274 22.35 7.67 7.14
CA THR A 274 23.49 7.22 6.33
C THR A 274 23.12 7.13 4.85
N LEU A 275 24.14 7.04 3.98
CA LEU A 275 24.03 7.03 2.52
C LEU A 275 23.39 8.30 1.98
N ASP A 276 22.27 8.18 1.26
CA ASP A 276 21.71 9.28 0.50
C ASP A 276 20.68 10.08 1.31
N ARG A 277 20.68 11.39 1.11
CA ARG A 277 19.65 12.30 1.62
C ARG A 277 18.80 12.88 0.49
N TYR A 278 19.02 12.44 -0.75
CA TYR A 278 18.05 12.55 -1.83
C TYR A 278 17.43 11.18 -2.10
N ALA A 279 16.13 11.17 -2.37
CA ALA A 279 15.42 10.03 -2.91
C ALA A 279 14.94 10.40 -4.31
N ALA A 280 15.56 9.82 -5.35
CA ALA A 280 15.25 10.13 -6.74
C ALA A 280 14.87 8.88 -7.53
N PHE A 281 13.75 8.96 -8.23
CA PHE A 281 13.12 7.86 -8.94
C PHE A 281 12.72 8.32 -10.34
N GLN A 282 13.08 7.56 -11.37
CA GLN A 282 12.65 7.83 -12.74
C GLN A 282 11.85 6.65 -13.28
N TYR A 283 10.66 6.90 -13.78
CA TYR A 283 9.87 5.94 -14.54
C TYR A 283 10.05 6.24 -16.02
N VAL A 284 10.39 5.23 -16.81
CA VAL A 284 10.53 5.33 -18.27
C VAL A 284 9.48 4.45 -18.90
N LEU A 285 8.62 4.99 -19.77
CA LEU A 285 7.63 4.19 -20.48
C LEU A 285 8.32 3.33 -21.54
N ALA A 286 8.01 2.03 -21.57
CA ALA A 286 8.50 1.15 -22.63
C ALA A 286 8.03 1.67 -23.99
N GLU A 287 8.93 1.67 -24.99
CA GLU A 287 8.67 2.12 -26.37
C GLU A 287 8.41 3.63 -26.53
N SER A 288 8.73 4.45 -25.52
CA SER A 288 8.63 5.90 -25.57
C SER A 288 9.88 6.58 -24.99
N VAL A 289 10.11 7.84 -25.35
CA VAL A 289 11.13 8.72 -24.74
C VAL A 289 10.57 9.50 -23.55
N GLU A 290 9.31 9.24 -23.17
CA GLU A 290 8.66 9.90 -22.05
C GLU A 290 9.11 9.31 -20.70
N SER A 291 9.43 10.21 -19.76
CA SER A 291 9.83 9.85 -18.40
C SER A 291 9.10 10.68 -17.35
N LEU A 292 8.89 10.09 -16.18
CA LEU A 292 8.50 10.79 -14.96
C LEU A 292 9.67 10.72 -13.98
N LEU A 293 10.24 11.89 -13.64
CA LEU A 293 11.27 12.01 -12.61
C LEU A 293 10.64 12.57 -11.33
N ALA A 294 10.81 11.87 -10.22
CA ALA A 294 10.42 12.31 -8.89
C ALA A 294 11.66 12.43 -7.99
N VAL A 295 11.84 13.58 -7.36
CA VAL A 295 13.02 13.89 -6.53
C VAL A 295 12.54 14.46 -5.20
N PHE A 296 12.99 13.86 -4.10
CA PHE A 296 12.70 14.29 -2.74
C PHE A 296 14.00 14.57 -2.02
N ARG A 297 14.06 15.73 -1.37
CA ARG A 297 15.19 16.14 -0.54
C ARG A 297 14.84 15.88 0.93
N LEU A 298 15.62 15.05 1.60
CA LEU A 298 15.46 14.73 3.03
C LEU A 298 16.26 15.69 3.91
N PRO A 299 15.95 15.77 5.22
CA PRO A 299 16.73 16.58 6.16
C PRO A 299 18.20 16.20 6.14
N GLY A 300 19.09 17.21 6.17
CA GLY A 300 20.54 17.03 6.11
C GLY A 300 21.12 16.88 4.70
N ALA A 301 20.27 16.92 3.66
CA ALA A 301 20.73 16.96 2.27
C ALA A 301 21.38 18.31 1.93
N LYS A 302 22.42 18.27 1.08
CA LYS A 302 22.96 19.50 0.47
C LYS A 302 21.85 20.23 -0.30
N PRO A 303 21.85 21.57 -0.31
CA PRO A 303 20.80 22.36 -0.96
C PRO A 303 20.75 22.20 -2.48
N ARG A 304 21.84 21.70 -3.09
CA ARG A 304 21.95 21.50 -4.53
C ARG A 304 22.47 20.12 -4.83
N ARG A 305 21.89 19.48 -5.84
CA ARG A 305 22.40 18.22 -6.39
C ARG A 305 22.06 18.09 -7.87
N VAL A 306 22.98 17.52 -8.63
CA VAL A 306 22.69 17.01 -9.98
C VAL A 306 22.12 15.59 -9.85
N ILE A 307 20.91 15.39 -10.35
CA ILE A 307 20.23 14.10 -10.38
C ILE A 307 20.47 13.46 -11.75
N PRO A 308 21.07 12.26 -11.81
CA PRO A 308 21.21 11.57 -13.08
C PRO A 308 19.83 11.26 -13.65
N VAL A 309 19.72 11.37 -14.97
CA VAL A 309 18.55 10.90 -15.73
C VAL A 309 19.04 9.83 -16.70
N THR A 310 18.25 8.77 -16.84
CA THR A 310 18.54 7.66 -17.74
C THR A 310 17.58 7.66 -18.93
N ALA A 311 17.86 6.83 -19.93
CA ALA A 311 17.04 6.67 -21.14
C ALA A 311 16.78 8.00 -21.88
N ILE A 312 17.83 8.83 -22.00
CA ILE A 312 17.81 10.08 -22.75
C ILE A 312 18.60 9.89 -24.04
N GLU A 313 17.97 10.20 -25.18
CA GLU A 313 18.57 10.27 -26.52
C GLU A 313 19.21 11.65 -26.74
N PRO A 314 20.55 11.75 -26.86
CA PRO A 314 21.26 13.04 -26.94
C PRO A 314 20.84 13.96 -28.10
N GLU A 315 20.39 13.37 -29.20
CA GLU A 315 20.00 14.02 -30.45
C GLU A 315 18.61 14.66 -30.41
N LEU A 316 17.78 14.33 -29.42
CA LEU A 316 16.42 14.85 -29.28
C LEU A 316 16.36 16.14 -28.45
N GLN A 317 15.24 16.85 -28.56
CA GLN A 317 14.84 17.88 -27.60
C GLN A 317 13.73 17.35 -26.70
N TYR A 318 13.85 17.65 -25.41
CA TYR A 318 12.90 17.23 -24.40
C TYR A 318 12.17 18.44 -23.85
N GLN A 319 10.86 18.29 -23.69
CA GLN A 319 10.03 19.21 -22.93
C GLN A 319 9.94 18.70 -21.49
N LEU A 320 10.48 19.46 -20.54
CA LEU A 320 10.32 19.23 -19.11
C LEU A 320 9.08 19.98 -18.64
N THR A 321 8.23 19.31 -17.87
CA THR A 321 7.01 19.90 -17.29
C THR A 321 6.95 19.59 -15.80
N TRP A 322 6.86 20.63 -14.98
CA TRP A 322 6.74 20.49 -13.52
C TRP A 322 5.26 20.45 -13.14
N LEU A 323 4.80 19.34 -12.56
CA LEU A 323 3.38 19.12 -12.25
C LEU A 323 2.81 20.10 -11.20
N GLY A 324 3.66 20.72 -10.38
CA GLY A 324 3.20 21.59 -9.29
C GLY A 324 2.74 22.98 -9.73
N ASP A 325 3.38 23.54 -10.75
CA ASP A 325 3.20 24.91 -11.24
C ASP A 325 3.03 25.01 -12.76
N ASN A 326 3.02 23.87 -13.48
CA ASN A 326 2.99 23.77 -14.92
C ASN A 326 4.11 24.55 -15.63
N ARG A 327 5.25 24.79 -14.95
CA ARG A 327 6.44 25.34 -15.59
C ARG A 327 6.87 24.39 -16.72
N VAL A 328 7.25 24.98 -17.85
CA VAL A 328 7.75 24.23 -19.01
C VAL A 328 9.13 24.76 -19.39
N GLN A 329 10.06 23.84 -19.67
CA GLN A 329 11.39 24.15 -20.17
C GLN A 329 11.76 23.18 -21.29
N ILE A 330 12.41 23.68 -22.34
CA ILE A 330 12.98 22.84 -23.40
C ILE A 330 14.47 22.66 -23.13
N MET A 331 14.96 21.42 -23.20
CA MET A 331 16.37 21.08 -23.05
C MET A 331 16.82 20.13 -24.15
N ALA A 332 18.07 20.27 -24.62
CA ALA A 332 18.67 19.28 -25.50
C ALA A 332 18.97 17.99 -24.72
N GLY A 333 18.77 16.84 -25.35
CA GLY A 333 19.14 15.54 -24.77
C GLY A 333 20.62 15.51 -24.37
N ALA A 334 21.49 16.11 -25.20
CA ALA A 334 22.92 16.27 -24.93
C ALA A 334 23.24 17.05 -23.65
N ASP A 335 22.36 17.94 -23.20
CA ASP A 335 22.52 18.61 -21.90
C ASP A 335 21.99 17.71 -20.77
N LEU A 336 20.84 17.06 -20.99
CA LEU A 336 20.18 16.20 -20.01
C LEU A 336 20.98 14.96 -19.64
N VAL A 337 21.79 14.40 -20.54
CA VAL A 337 22.68 13.26 -20.20
C VAL A 337 23.68 13.58 -19.09
N ASN A 338 23.94 14.86 -18.80
CA ASN A 338 24.77 15.29 -17.67
C ASN A 338 23.99 15.35 -16.35
N GLY A 339 22.68 15.07 -16.37
CA GLY A 339 21.76 15.13 -15.24
C GLY A 339 21.01 16.46 -15.12
N LEU A 340 19.99 16.46 -14.26
CA LEU A 340 19.16 17.63 -13.96
C LEU A 340 19.64 18.31 -12.67
N TYR A 341 19.84 19.62 -12.72
CA TYR A 341 20.17 20.42 -11.54
C TYR A 341 18.91 20.62 -10.68
N CYS A 342 18.95 20.15 -9.43
CA CYS A 342 17.94 20.41 -8.42
C CYS A 342 18.53 21.32 -7.33
N ASP A 343 18.11 22.59 -7.29
CA ASP A 343 18.60 23.60 -6.34
C ASP A 343 17.49 24.39 -5.62
N ASP A 344 16.23 24.09 -5.92
CA ASP A 344 15.02 24.76 -5.40
C ASP A 344 14.11 23.82 -4.58
N LEU A 345 14.55 22.58 -4.29
CA LEU A 345 13.74 21.62 -3.55
C LEU A 345 13.69 21.94 -2.03
N PRO A 346 12.49 22.13 -1.45
CA PRO A 346 12.35 22.34 -0.02
C PRO A 346 12.66 21.06 0.75
N GLU A 347 13.17 21.20 1.98
CA GLU A 347 13.22 20.09 2.92
C GLU A 347 11.82 19.84 3.51
N PRO A 348 11.48 18.61 3.93
CA PRO A 348 10.24 18.35 4.64
C PRO A 348 10.12 19.26 5.85
N GLY A 349 9.05 20.05 5.91
CA GLY A 349 8.78 20.99 7.00
C GLY A 349 9.14 22.45 6.71
N ALA A 350 9.83 22.75 5.59
CA ALA A 350 10.20 24.10 5.16
C ALA A 350 9.08 24.88 4.46
#